data_AF-A0A956D574-F1
#
_entry.id   AF-A0A956D574-F1
#
_cell.length_a   1.000
_cell.length_b   1.000
_cell.length_c   1.000
_cell.angle_alpha   90.00
_cell.angle_beta   90.00
_cell.angle_gamma   90.00
#
_symmetry.space_group_name_H-M   'P 1'
#
loop_
_entity.id
_entity.type
_entity.pdbx_description
1 polymer ?
#
loop_
_entity_poly.entity_id
_entity_poly.type
_entity_poly.pdbx_seq_one_letter_code
_entity_poly.pdbx_strand_id
1 'polypeptide(L)'
;AKIQGFGVDLEERVLPVLLDLGVAATDAELVLAGTPTYFAPEVAAQFAYREGDALPEFPIGPAADVFALALALRNSLEPSTQPMVKDDDVEGFIRDRASAVPTPPTGADLRYLRSHFARWLSLDPANRPTANELAEQIAVLTLPEERRERRLRVIRVFGPILLALLVVFGVVANQLVEAAAVQEEKAERLEAERAAEASRAAEAEQQAEALGEAIAEARADIENAALSREELERRLVDAQARLRVAQGNATRLRRQLQEAEKARDALQTSLDAAEAARRQLASQLETLRGTLATRERELDEARRARSEAEARVTATEARVTATERERDAARAQAEEARAAERAAEAARDQAQAATREATQEVTRLERELATARRRIDELERQLAARPTEPTTPPRIVVPAPEVDGTTTTVPSVMTRVR
;
A
#
# COMPACT_ATOMS: atom_id res chain seq x y z
N ALA A 1 33.87 9.91 -23.29
CA ALA A 1 34.17 9.28 -21.99
C ALA A 1 33.70 7.82 -22.00
N LYS A 2 34.59 6.85 -21.75
CA LYS A 2 34.19 5.44 -21.55
C LYS A 2 33.66 5.32 -20.13
N ILE A 3 32.41 4.90 -19.96
CA ILE A 3 31.88 4.59 -18.62
C ILE A 3 32.52 3.26 -18.20
N GLN A 4 33.37 3.28 -17.17
CA GLN A 4 33.90 2.04 -16.58
C GLN A 4 32.70 1.23 -16.04
N GLY A 5 32.53 -0.01 -16.52
CA GLY A 5 31.45 -0.91 -16.11
C GLY A 5 30.38 -1.19 -17.17
N PHE A 6 30.39 -0.48 -18.31
CA PHE A 6 29.52 -0.79 -19.45
C PHE A 6 30.38 -1.40 -20.57
N GLY A 7 30.36 -2.73 -20.66
CA GLY A 7 31.14 -3.50 -21.62
C GLY A 7 30.84 -3.13 -23.08
N VAL A 8 31.89 -3.17 -23.91
CA VAL A 8 31.83 -2.89 -25.36
C VAL A 8 31.62 -4.19 -26.17
N ASP A 9 31.47 -5.33 -25.49
CA ASP A 9 31.21 -6.62 -26.10
C ASP A 9 29.70 -6.88 -26.14
N LEU A 10 29.19 -7.24 -27.33
CA LEU A 10 27.77 -7.48 -27.60
C LEU A 10 27.15 -8.59 -26.75
N GLU A 11 27.95 -9.40 -26.05
CA GLU A 11 27.54 -10.53 -25.21
C GLU A 11 27.18 -10.14 -23.77
N GLU A 12 27.58 -8.95 -23.30
CA GLU A 12 27.24 -8.44 -21.95
C GLU A 12 26.49 -7.11 -22.03
N ARG A 13 25.28 -7.12 -22.63
CA ARG A 13 24.37 -5.97 -22.53
C ARG A 13 23.81 -5.89 -21.11
N VAL A 14 24.38 -5.00 -20.31
CA VAL A 14 23.84 -4.64 -18.99
C VAL A 14 22.56 -3.83 -19.20
N LEU A 15 21.41 -4.38 -18.80
CA LEU A 15 20.13 -3.67 -18.78
C LEU A 15 19.98 -2.98 -17.41
N PRO A 16 19.99 -1.63 -17.33
CA PRO A 16 19.74 -0.96 -16.06
C PRO A 16 18.28 -1.17 -15.64
N VAL A 17 18.08 -1.65 -14.41
CA VAL A 17 16.76 -1.81 -13.77
C VAL A 17 16.68 -0.85 -12.60
N LEU A 18 15.62 -0.04 -12.54
CA LEU A 18 15.33 0.78 -11.37
C LEU A 18 14.73 -0.10 -10.28
N LEU A 19 15.32 -0.07 -9.09
CA LEU A 19 14.87 -0.77 -7.89
C LEU A 19 14.53 0.27 -6.81
N ASP A 20 13.85 -0.16 -5.74
CA ASP A 20 13.47 0.69 -4.59
C ASP A 20 12.59 1.91 -4.93
N LEU A 21 11.62 1.72 -5.84
CA LEU A 21 10.59 2.71 -6.13
C LEU A 21 9.56 2.73 -4.98
N GLY A 22 9.51 3.81 -4.19
CA GLY A 22 8.47 4.01 -3.17
C GLY A 22 8.95 4.15 -1.72
N VAL A 23 10.23 4.43 -1.45
CA VAL A 23 10.72 4.78 -0.09
C VAL A 23 10.35 6.22 0.31
N ALA A 24 9.23 6.75 -0.20
CA ALA A 24 8.68 8.01 0.25
C ALA A 24 7.98 7.75 1.60
N ALA A 25 8.63 8.17 2.68
CA ALA A 25 8.16 7.98 4.04
C ALA A 25 6.69 8.42 4.18
N THR A 26 5.87 7.50 4.70
CA THR A 26 4.50 7.79 5.15
C THR A 26 4.61 8.51 6.49
N ASP A 27 4.52 9.84 6.46
CA ASP A 27 4.03 10.80 7.47
C ASP A 27 4.28 10.64 9.00
N ALA A 28 5.10 9.71 9.50
CA ALA A 28 5.29 9.59 10.96
C ALA A 28 6.66 9.14 11.46
N GLU A 29 7.56 8.68 10.60
CA GLU A 29 8.94 8.38 10.99
C GLU A 29 9.88 9.09 10.02
N LEU A 30 10.32 10.29 10.42
CA LEU A 30 11.32 11.11 9.71
C LEU A 30 12.72 10.50 9.86
N VAL A 31 12.84 9.19 9.61
CA VAL A 31 14.12 8.55 9.32
C VAL A 31 14.50 9.08 7.94
N LEU A 32 15.72 9.58 7.80
CA LEU A 32 16.32 10.10 6.57
C LEU A 32 16.21 9.05 5.44
N ALA A 33 15.05 8.99 4.80
CA ALA A 33 14.73 8.03 3.76
C ALA A 33 15.31 8.58 2.45
N GLY A 34 16.43 7.99 2.03
CA GLY A 34 17.12 8.33 0.80
C GLY A 34 18.55 8.80 1.02
N THR A 35 19.30 8.87 -0.08
CA THR A 35 20.70 9.28 -0.08
C THR A 35 20.77 10.81 -0.26
N PRO A 36 21.17 11.59 0.76
CA PRO A 36 21.08 13.06 0.73
C PRO A 36 21.79 13.70 -0.46
N THR A 37 22.84 13.05 -0.98
CA THR A 37 23.58 13.45 -2.17
C THR A 37 22.70 13.70 -3.39
N TYR A 38 21.59 12.97 -3.50
CA TYR A 38 20.67 13.01 -4.65
C TYR A 38 19.40 13.82 -4.41
N PHE A 39 19.24 14.44 -3.24
CA PHE A 39 18.09 15.28 -2.97
C PHE A 39 18.02 16.46 -3.93
N ALA A 40 16.82 16.69 -4.44
CA ALA A 40 16.45 17.93 -5.09
C ALA A 40 16.39 19.07 -4.06
N PRO A 41 16.63 20.33 -4.46
CA PRO A 41 16.64 21.46 -3.54
C PRO A 41 15.36 21.60 -2.70
N GLU A 42 14.19 21.36 -3.28
CA GLU A 42 12.90 21.39 -2.57
C GLU A 42 12.75 20.28 -1.54
N VAL A 43 13.32 19.10 -1.81
CA VAL A 43 13.37 17.99 -0.84
C VAL A 43 14.32 18.34 0.30
N ALA A 44 15.51 18.83 -0.03
CA ALA A 44 16.50 19.25 0.94
C ALA A 44 15.99 20.40 1.82
N ALA A 45 15.23 21.35 1.26
CA ALA A 45 14.62 22.45 1.99
C ALA A 45 13.61 21.97 3.04
N GLN A 46 12.84 20.91 2.77
CA GLN A 46 11.94 20.33 3.76
C GLN A 46 12.68 19.67 4.93
N PHE A 47 13.80 18.98 4.66
CA PHE A 47 14.63 18.39 5.72
C PHE A 47 15.47 19.42 6.48
N ALA A 48 15.83 20.54 5.85
CA ALA A 48 16.58 21.62 6.48
C ALA A 48 15.70 22.58 7.31
N TYR A 49 14.38 22.54 7.14
CA TYR A 49 13.44 23.45 7.79
C TYR A 49 13.44 23.28 9.32
N ARG A 50 13.55 24.41 10.03
CA ARG A 50 13.37 24.47 11.49
C ARG A 50 12.23 25.41 11.84
N GLU A 51 11.59 25.16 12.97
CA GLU A 51 10.51 26.01 13.48
C GLU A 51 11.02 27.47 13.65
N GLY A 52 10.49 28.38 12.84
CA GLY A 52 10.94 29.79 12.78
C GLY A 52 11.59 30.22 11.46
N ASP A 53 11.95 29.28 10.58
CA ASP A 53 12.45 29.58 9.24
C ASP A 53 11.30 29.91 8.26
N ALA A 54 11.64 30.52 7.11
CA ALA A 54 10.69 30.67 6.02
C ALA A 54 10.26 29.29 5.50
N LEU A 55 8.96 29.11 5.23
CA LEU A 55 8.46 27.86 4.64
C LEU A 55 9.17 27.58 3.31
N PRO A 56 9.48 26.30 3.00
CA PRO A 56 10.06 25.92 1.72
C PRO A 56 9.25 26.48 0.55
N GLU A 57 9.93 27.12 -0.40
CA GLU A 57 9.32 27.87 -1.52
C GLU A 57 8.56 26.95 -2.50
N PHE A 58 9.06 25.73 -2.71
CA PHE A 58 8.50 24.80 -3.68
C PHE A 58 7.99 23.50 -3.02
N PRO A 59 6.82 22.98 -3.42
CA PRO A 59 6.35 21.68 -2.95
C PRO A 59 7.16 20.54 -3.59
N ILE A 60 7.32 19.43 -2.86
CA ILE A 60 7.90 18.20 -3.43
C ILE A 60 6.92 17.62 -4.45
N GLY A 61 7.41 17.30 -5.64
CA GLY A 61 6.65 16.66 -6.70
C GLY A 61 7.52 15.85 -7.65
N PRO A 62 6.97 15.35 -8.78
CA PRO A 62 7.69 14.48 -9.71
C PRO A 62 8.97 15.07 -10.32
N ALA A 63 9.11 16.41 -10.28
CA ALA A 63 10.32 17.10 -10.72
C ALA A 63 11.55 16.83 -9.81
N ALA A 64 11.34 16.34 -8.59
CA ALA A 64 12.41 15.90 -7.70
C ALA A 64 13.07 14.61 -8.21
N ASP A 65 12.28 13.66 -8.74
CA ASP A 65 12.79 12.42 -9.32
C ASP A 65 13.61 12.69 -10.59
N VAL A 66 13.13 13.62 -11.42
CA VAL A 66 13.86 14.12 -12.60
C VAL A 66 15.22 14.67 -12.20
N PHE A 67 15.27 15.47 -11.13
CA PHE A 67 16.51 16.03 -10.60
C PHE A 67 17.45 14.92 -10.09
N ALA A 68 16.94 13.99 -9.30
CA ALA A 68 17.73 12.88 -8.74
C ALA A 68 18.32 12.00 -9.86
N LEU A 69 17.52 11.66 -10.87
CA LEU A 69 17.95 10.89 -12.04
C LEU A 69 19.00 11.65 -12.86
N ALA A 70 18.76 12.94 -13.13
CA ALA A 70 19.73 13.77 -13.84
C ALA A 70 21.06 13.85 -13.07
N LEU A 71 21.02 14.00 -11.74
CA LEU A 71 22.23 14.05 -10.94
C LEU A 71 22.97 12.70 -10.92
N ALA A 72 22.24 11.59 -10.85
CA ALA A 72 22.81 10.25 -10.98
C ALA A 72 23.51 10.04 -12.33
N LEU A 73 22.86 10.48 -13.42
CA LEU A 73 23.45 10.44 -14.76
C LEU A 73 24.70 11.30 -14.85
N ARG A 74 24.66 12.52 -14.32
CA ARG A 74 25.82 13.42 -14.28
C ARG A 74 26.99 12.77 -13.54
N ASN A 75 26.74 12.20 -12.36
CA ASN A 75 27.79 11.56 -11.56
C ASN A 75 28.33 10.30 -12.24
N SER A 76 27.50 9.58 -13.00
CA SER A 76 27.95 8.43 -13.81
C SER A 76 28.86 8.86 -14.97
N LEU A 77 28.60 10.04 -15.56
CA LEU A 77 29.40 10.59 -16.66
C LEU A 77 30.69 11.28 -16.19
N GLU A 78 30.68 11.91 -15.01
CA GLU A 78 31.84 12.63 -14.45
C GLU A 78 32.01 12.34 -12.95
N PRO A 79 32.39 11.10 -12.55
CA PRO A 79 32.42 10.67 -11.15
C PRO A 79 33.34 11.50 -10.26
N SER A 80 34.44 12.03 -10.81
CA SER A 80 35.43 12.85 -10.10
C SER A 80 34.86 14.13 -9.50
N THR A 81 33.67 14.55 -9.95
CA THR A 81 33.04 15.80 -9.55
C THR A 81 31.83 15.59 -8.63
N GLN A 82 31.58 14.35 -8.20
CA GLN A 82 30.55 14.01 -7.23
C GLN A 82 30.91 14.60 -5.85
N PRO A 83 29.99 15.30 -5.17
CA PRO A 83 30.27 15.80 -3.83
C PRO A 83 30.43 14.64 -2.85
N MET A 84 31.53 14.64 -2.09
CA MET A 84 31.71 13.75 -0.96
C MET A 84 30.99 14.35 0.25
N VAL A 85 29.93 13.68 0.69
CA VAL A 85 29.28 14.00 1.97
C VAL A 85 30.10 13.32 3.05
N LYS A 86 30.61 14.11 4.02
CA LYS A 86 31.28 13.53 5.19
C LYS A 86 30.21 13.13 6.20
N ASP A 87 30.41 12.01 6.89
CA ASP A 87 29.45 11.47 7.85
C ASP A 87 29.15 12.42 9.02
N ASP A 88 30.06 13.36 9.31
CA ASP A 88 29.95 14.35 10.38
C ASP A 88 29.24 15.67 9.98
N ASP A 89 28.93 15.88 8.69
CA ASP A 89 28.37 17.15 8.17
C ASP A 89 27.21 16.94 7.18
N VAL A 90 26.35 15.97 7.47
CA VAL A 90 25.17 15.68 6.63
C VAL A 90 24.16 16.83 6.67
N GLU A 91 23.94 17.44 7.85
CA GLU A 91 23.00 18.56 8.00
C GLU A 91 23.45 19.83 7.26
N GLY A 92 24.74 20.16 7.30
CA GLY A 92 25.30 21.29 6.56
C GLY A 92 25.16 21.08 5.06
N PHE A 93 25.47 19.87 4.59
CA PHE A 93 25.29 19.50 3.19
C PHE A 93 23.82 19.63 2.72
N ILE A 94 22.85 19.18 3.52
CA ILE A 94 21.42 19.29 3.18
C ILE A 94 21.01 20.76 3.11
N ARG A 95 21.47 21.60 4.05
CA ARG A 95 21.18 23.04 4.05
C ARG A 95 21.76 23.74 2.80
N ASP A 96 22.99 23.40 2.43
CA ASP A 96 23.59 23.94 1.21
C ASP A 96 22.83 23.47 -0.04
N ARG A 97 22.43 22.20 -0.10
CA ARG A 97 21.65 21.65 -1.21
C ARG A 97 20.29 22.33 -1.38
N ALA A 98 19.67 22.82 -0.29
CA ALA A 98 18.40 23.53 -0.35
C ALA A 98 18.49 24.85 -1.13
N SER A 99 19.68 25.47 -1.21
CA SER A 99 19.89 26.77 -1.84
C SER A 99 20.86 26.77 -3.03
N ALA A 100 21.60 25.69 -3.24
CA ALA A 100 22.59 25.55 -4.30
C ALA A 100 22.34 24.33 -5.18
N VAL A 101 22.53 24.52 -6.49
CA VAL A 101 22.45 23.44 -7.47
C VAL A 101 23.83 22.85 -7.76
N PRO A 102 23.93 21.53 -8.02
CA PRO A 102 25.18 20.92 -8.45
C PRO A 102 25.74 21.56 -9.71
N THR A 103 27.07 21.65 -9.80
CA THR A 103 27.73 22.16 -10.99
C THR A 103 27.46 21.25 -12.20
N PRO A 104 27.08 21.80 -13.36
CA PRO A 104 27.00 21.04 -14.61
C PRO A 104 28.33 20.37 -14.97
N PRO A 105 28.34 19.40 -15.91
CA PRO A 105 29.56 18.74 -16.36
C PRO A 105 30.63 19.74 -16.84
N THR A 106 31.88 19.51 -16.45
CA THR A 106 33.01 20.41 -16.73
C THR A 106 33.99 19.86 -17.76
N GLY A 107 34.03 18.54 -17.95
CA GLY A 107 34.87 17.88 -18.94
C GLY A 107 34.66 18.41 -20.36
N ALA A 108 35.76 18.55 -21.12
CA ALA A 108 35.73 19.08 -22.49
C ALA A 108 34.80 18.26 -23.41
N ASP A 109 34.80 16.94 -23.25
CA ASP A 109 33.96 16.01 -24.00
C ASP A 109 32.47 16.14 -23.67
N LEU A 110 32.11 16.64 -22.47
CA LEU A 110 30.73 16.74 -21.98
C LEU A 110 30.17 18.16 -22.08
N ARG A 111 30.96 19.14 -22.56
CA ARG A 111 30.59 20.56 -22.62
C ARG A 111 29.28 20.80 -23.38
N TYR A 112 28.97 19.97 -24.37
CA TYR A 112 27.73 20.07 -25.15
C TYR A 112 26.46 19.75 -24.32
N LEU A 113 26.60 19.06 -23.18
CA LEU A 113 25.51 18.72 -22.27
C LEU A 113 25.24 19.80 -21.21
N ARG A 114 26.09 20.84 -21.14
CA ARG A 114 26.04 21.85 -20.07
C ARG A 114 24.68 22.55 -19.98
N SER A 115 24.11 22.94 -21.12
CA SER A 115 22.78 23.57 -21.19
C SER A 115 21.66 22.62 -20.75
N HIS A 116 21.77 21.34 -21.11
CA HIS A 116 20.80 20.31 -20.73
C HIS A 116 20.82 20.09 -19.23
N PHE A 117 21.99 19.85 -18.63
CA PHE A 117 22.11 19.69 -17.17
C PHE A 117 21.74 20.95 -16.39
N ALA A 118 22.01 22.15 -16.91
CA ALA A 118 21.56 23.38 -16.28
C ALA A 118 20.03 23.47 -16.18
N ARG A 119 19.31 22.97 -17.19
CA ARG A 119 17.84 22.87 -17.16
C ARG A 119 17.37 21.72 -16.26
N TRP A 120 17.97 20.54 -16.39
CA TRP A 120 17.56 19.34 -15.63
C TRP A 120 17.80 19.48 -14.12
N LEU A 121 18.85 20.20 -13.73
CA LEU A 121 19.22 20.46 -12.34
C LEU A 121 18.85 21.89 -11.89
N SER A 122 17.84 22.50 -12.53
CA SER A 122 17.37 23.84 -12.16
C SER A 122 16.94 23.90 -10.69
N LEU A 123 17.18 25.03 -10.01
CA LEU A 123 16.71 25.26 -8.65
C LEU A 123 15.19 25.24 -8.61
N ASP A 124 14.55 26.01 -9.48
CA ASP A 124 13.10 26.04 -9.67
C ASP A 124 12.63 24.75 -10.37
N PRO A 125 11.75 23.95 -9.74
CA PRO A 125 11.21 22.72 -10.30
C PRO A 125 10.40 22.92 -11.59
N ALA A 126 9.78 24.09 -11.80
CA ALA A 126 8.96 24.38 -12.98
C ALA A 126 9.79 24.49 -14.26
N ASN A 127 11.07 24.84 -14.15
CA ASN A 127 11.99 24.92 -15.29
C ASN A 127 12.56 23.56 -15.70
N ARG A 128 12.43 22.54 -14.85
CA ARG A 128 12.89 21.18 -15.13
C ARG A 128 11.95 20.52 -16.14
N PRO A 129 12.46 19.66 -17.03
CA PRO A 129 11.60 18.90 -17.94
C PRO A 129 10.72 17.93 -17.16
N THR A 130 9.60 17.53 -17.77
CA THR A 130 8.85 16.36 -17.31
C THR A 130 9.66 15.07 -17.53
N ALA A 131 9.27 13.96 -16.88
CA ALA A 131 9.95 12.67 -17.07
C ALA A 131 9.93 12.21 -18.54
N ASN A 132 8.82 12.43 -19.25
CA ASN A 132 8.71 12.13 -20.69
C ASN A 132 9.63 13.01 -21.54
N GLU A 133 9.66 14.32 -21.26
CA GLU A 133 10.58 15.25 -21.94
C GLU A 133 12.04 14.92 -21.66
N LEU A 134 12.37 14.48 -20.43
CA LEU A 134 13.70 14.03 -20.07
C LEU A 134 14.09 12.79 -20.89
N ALA A 135 13.18 11.81 -21.00
CA ALA A 135 13.41 10.60 -21.78
C ALA A 135 13.74 10.91 -23.25
N GLU A 136 13.02 11.86 -23.86
CA GLU A 136 13.33 12.34 -25.22
C GLU A 136 14.68 13.05 -25.28
N GLN A 137 14.99 13.89 -24.28
CA GLN A 137 16.22 14.67 -24.26
C GLN A 137 17.46 13.83 -23.96
N ILE A 138 17.36 12.70 -23.26
CA ILE A 138 18.49 11.80 -22.98
C ILE A 138 19.14 11.28 -24.28
N ALA A 139 18.41 11.26 -25.41
CA ALA A 139 18.98 10.99 -26.73
C ALA A 139 20.14 11.93 -27.11
N VAL A 140 20.25 13.11 -26.48
CA VAL A 140 21.39 14.01 -26.66
C VAL A 140 22.73 13.34 -26.33
N LEU A 141 22.74 12.36 -25.41
CA LEU A 141 23.96 11.68 -24.96
C LEU A 141 24.67 10.94 -26.11
N THR A 142 23.94 10.42 -27.10
CA THR A 142 24.51 9.65 -28.24
C THR A 142 24.98 10.52 -29.40
N LEU A 143 24.73 11.84 -29.38
CA LEU A 143 25.06 12.75 -30.48
C LEU A 143 26.55 12.75 -30.89
N PRO A 144 27.54 12.70 -29.97
CA PRO A 144 28.94 12.63 -30.37
C PRO A 144 29.28 11.34 -31.14
N GLU A 145 28.68 10.22 -30.76
CA GLU A 145 28.88 8.92 -31.41
C GLU A 145 28.27 8.93 -32.81
N GLU A 146 27.04 9.42 -32.95
CA GLU A 146 26.39 9.60 -34.25
C GLU A 146 27.17 10.53 -35.18
N ARG A 147 27.72 11.63 -34.65
CA ARG A 147 28.56 12.55 -35.44
C ARG A 147 29.85 11.88 -35.90
N ARG A 148 30.47 11.05 -35.05
CA ARG A 148 31.70 10.32 -35.41
C ARG A 148 31.43 9.27 -36.48
N GLU A 149 30.34 8.52 -36.36
CA GLU A 149 29.92 7.56 -37.38
C GLU A 149 29.59 8.22 -38.72
N ARG A 150 28.89 9.36 -38.70
CA ARG A 150 28.61 10.13 -39.92
C ARG A 150 29.90 10.63 -40.59
N ARG A 151 30.86 11.17 -39.82
CA ARG A 151 32.17 11.59 -40.37
C ARG A 151 32.94 10.43 -40.98
N LEU A 152 33.00 9.29 -40.30
CA LEU A 152 33.66 8.09 -40.83
C LEU A 152 32.96 7.57 -42.09
N ARG A 153 31.62 7.63 -42.15
CA ARG A 153 30.86 7.26 -43.34
C ARG A 153 31.17 8.19 -44.52
N VAL A 154 31.18 9.51 -44.28
CA VAL A 154 31.50 10.51 -45.31
C VAL A 154 32.94 10.35 -45.81
N ILE A 155 33.93 10.19 -44.92
CA ILE A 155 35.33 9.97 -45.30
C ILE A 155 35.48 8.68 -46.10
N ARG A 156 34.81 7.60 -45.69
CA ARG A 156 34.86 6.31 -46.40
C ARG A 156 34.22 6.38 -47.80
N VAL A 157 33.17 7.17 -47.98
CA VAL A 157 32.46 7.30 -49.26
C VAL A 157 33.17 8.28 -50.20
N PHE A 158 33.61 9.44 -49.70
CA PHE A 158 34.14 10.53 -50.54
C PHE A 158 35.67 10.60 -50.59
N GLY A 159 36.37 9.99 -49.64
CA GLY A 159 37.84 9.95 -49.61
C GLY A 159 38.49 9.41 -50.89
N PRO A 160 38.00 8.30 -51.47
CA PRO A 160 38.55 7.75 -52.71
C PRO A 160 38.37 8.68 -53.91
N ILE A 161 37.25 9.41 -53.97
CA ILE A 161 36.90 10.32 -55.07
C ILE A 161 37.84 11.55 -55.06
N LEU A 162 38.07 12.13 -53.87
CA LEU A 162 38.96 13.27 -53.72
C LEU A 162 40.42 12.92 -54.09
N LEU A 163 40.86 11.70 -53.73
CA LEU A 163 42.19 11.19 -54.08
C LEU A 163 42.34 10.99 -55.59
N ALA A 164 41.32 10.41 -56.25
CA ALA A 164 41.33 10.22 -57.71
C ALA A 164 41.38 11.55 -58.48
N LEU A 165 40.65 12.57 -58.03
CA LEU A 165 40.69 13.92 -58.60
C LEU A 165 42.08 14.55 -58.51
N LEU A 166 42.77 14.37 -57.38
CA LEU A 166 44.14 14.85 -57.18
C LEU A 166 45.15 14.18 -58.14
N VAL A 167 45.01 12.87 -58.36
CA VAL A 167 45.86 12.12 -59.30
C VAL A 167 45.63 12.58 -60.74
N VAL A 168 44.38 12.69 -61.18
CA VAL A 168 44.04 13.15 -62.55
C VAL A 168 44.55 14.57 -62.79
N PHE A 169 44.41 15.47 -61.81
CA PHE A 169 44.92 16.84 -61.92
C PHE A 169 46.46 16.89 -62.05
N GLY A 170 47.18 16.03 -61.34
CA GLY A 170 48.64 15.90 -61.46
C GLY A 170 49.10 15.46 -62.86
N VAL A 171 48.38 14.53 -63.49
CA VAL A 171 48.69 14.04 -64.85
C VAL A 171 48.50 15.13 -65.90
N VAL A 172 47.40 15.89 -65.84
CA VAL A 172 47.11 16.97 -66.80
C VAL A 172 48.12 18.12 -66.70
N ALA A 173 48.55 18.46 -65.48
CA ALA A 173 49.56 19.49 -65.27
C ALA A 173 50.91 19.12 -65.89
N ASN A 174 51.29 17.84 -65.84
CA ASN A 174 52.55 17.37 -66.40
C ASN A 174 52.55 17.37 -67.94
N GLN A 175 51.44 16.98 -68.57
CA GLN A 175 51.32 16.97 -70.03
C GLN A 175 51.37 18.38 -70.67
N LEU A 176 50.96 19.42 -69.93
CA LEU A 176 51.05 20.81 -70.42
C LEU A 176 52.48 21.36 -70.39
N VAL A 177 53.38 20.78 -69.60
CA VAL A 177 54.80 21.17 -69.54
C VAL A 177 55.59 20.51 -70.68
N GLU A 178 55.27 19.27 -71.04
CA GLU A 178 55.93 18.54 -72.14
C GLU A 178 55.54 19.05 -73.53
N ALA A 179 54.30 19.55 -73.70
CA ALA A 179 53.82 20.10 -74.97
C ALA A 179 54.51 21.42 -75.39
N ALA A 180 55.26 22.07 -74.49
CA ALA A 180 55.93 23.34 -74.76
C ALA A 180 57.34 23.19 -75.38
N ALA A 181 57.96 22.01 -75.29
CA ALA A 181 59.36 21.80 -75.70
C ALA A 181 59.55 21.29 -77.14
N VAL A 182 58.48 20.85 -77.82
CA VAL A 182 58.58 20.06 -79.08
C VAL A 182 58.35 20.89 -80.36
N GLN A 183 58.22 22.22 -80.26
CA GLN A 183 57.92 23.09 -81.42
C GLN A 183 59.13 23.84 -81.99
N GLU A 184 60.31 23.78 -81.37
CA GLU A 184 61.48 24.58 -81.79
C GLU A 184 62.41 23.86 -82.79
N GLU A 185 62.31 22.53 -82.91
CA GLU A 185 63.31 21.69 -83.58
C GLU A 185 62.96 21.28 -85.03
N LYS A 186 61.95 21.90 -85.65
CA LYS A 186 61.52 21.55 -87.03
C LYS A 186 62.10 22.44 -88.14
N ALA A 187 62.98 23.39 -87.80
CA ALA A 187 63.48 24.39 -88.74
C ALA A 187 64.78 23.99 -89.50
N GLU A 188 65.50 22.95 -89.10
CA GLU A 188 66.87 22.70 -89.62
C GLU A 188 66.99 21.56 -90.66
N ARG A 189 65.92 20.81 -90.98
CA ARG A 189 66.03 19.60 -91.82
C ARG A 189 65.90 19.86 -93.33
N LEU A 190 66.54 20.91 -93.82
CA LEU A 190 66.78 21.15 -95.26
C LEU A 190 68.22 20.80 -95.69
N GLU A 191 69.09 20.46 -94.74
CA GLU A 191 70.40 19.83 -95.02
C GLU A 191 70.27 18.30 -95.27
N ALA A 192 69.03 17.82 -95.34
CA ALA A 192 68.59 16.43 -95.29
C ALA A 192 68.81 15.58 -96.56
N GLU A 193 69.23 16.13 -97.70
CA GLU A 193 69.25 15.34 -98.94
C GLU A 193 70.49 14.47 -99.13
N ARG A 194 71.63 14.74 -98.47
CA ARG A 194 72.83 13.88 -98.55
C ARG A 194 73.01 12.96 -97.35
N ALA A 195 72.30 13.22 -96.26
CA ALA A 195 72.06 12.25 -95.19
C ALA A 195 71.05 11.16 -95.60
N ALA A 196 70.23 11.40 -96.62
CA ALA A 196 69.06 10.59 -97.01
C ALA A 196 69.32 9.11 -97.40
N GLU A 197 70.56 8.70 -97.68
CA GLU A 197 70.88 7.31 -98.04
C GLU A 197 71.55 6.54 -96.88
N ALA A 198 72.34 7.23 -96.05
CA ALA A 198 72.80 6.70 -94.76
C ALA A 198 71.68 6.72 -93.71
N SER A 199 70.76 7.69 -93.82
CA SER A 199 69.57 7.80 -92.98
C SER A 199 68.58 6.69 -93.30
N ARG A 200 68.39 6.20 -94.53
CA ARG A 200 67.46 5.07 -94.74
C ARG A 200 67.91 3.77 -94.05
N ALA A 201 69.21 3.53 -93.94
CA ALA A 201 69.75 2.38 -93.22
C ALA A 201 69.70 2.59 -91.69
N ALA A 202 70.10 3.78 -91.21
CA ALA A 202 70.00 4.16 -89.80
C ALA A 202 68.55 4.36 -89.32
N GLU A 203 67.63 4.78 -90.19
CA GLU A 203 66.19 4.93 -89.97
C GLU A 203 65.52 3.55 -89.93
N ALA A 204 65.99 2.57 -90.73
CA ALA A 204 65.50 1.20 -90.63
C ALA A 204 65.95 0.54 -89.30
N GLU A 205 67.18 0.81 -88.86
CA GLU A 205 67.70 0.34 -87.57
C GLU A 205 67.04 1.08 -86.39
N GLN A 206 66.87 2.41 -86.47
CA GLN A 206 66.11 3.21 -85.51
C GLN A 206 64.62 2.87 -85.51
N GLN A 207 64.02 2.51 -86.66
CA GLN A 207 62.64 2.00 -86.72
C GLN A 207 62.55 0.61 -86.10
N ALA A 208 63.54 -0.26 -86.29
CA ALA A 208 63.57 -1.57 -85.64
C ALA A 208 63.75 -1.44 -84.12
N GLU A 209 64.58 -0.51 -83.67
CA GLU A 209 64.80 -0.20 -82.25
C GLU A 209 63.56 0.48 -81.64
N ALA A 210 62.97 1.46 -82.32
CA ALA A 210 61.72 2.11 -81.90
C ALA A 210 60.53 1.13 -81.91
N LEU A 211 60.48 0.18 -82.85
CA LEU A 211 59.50 -0.91 -82.81
C LEU A 211 59.79 -1.89 -81.68
N GLY A 212 61.06 -2.15 -81.37
CA GLY A 212 61.47 -2.96 -80.22
C GLY A 212 61.05 -2.32 -78.89
N GLU A 213 61.27 -1.01 -78.73
CA GLU A 213 60.82 -0.21 -77.59
C GLU A 213 59.30 -0.15 -77.52
N ALA A 214 58.60 0.10 -78.63
CA ALA A 214 57.14 0.09 -78.67
C ALA A 214 56.54 -1.28 -78.35
N ILE A 215 57.19 -2.37 -78.75
CA ILE A 215 56.78 -3.74 -78.39
C ILE A 215 57.04 -4.02 -76.91
N ALA A 216 58.16 -3.52 -76.36
CA ALA A 216 58.48 -3.66 -74.93
C ALA A 216 57.49 -2.85 -74.06
N GLU A 217 57.16 -1.63 -74.47
CA GLU A 217 56.15 -0.77 -73.85
C GLU A 217 54.76 -1.40 -73.94
N ALA A 218 54.35 -1.87 -75.13
CA ALA A 218 53.08 -2.58 -75.30
C ALA A 218 53.00 -3.86 -74.45
N ARG A 219 54.12 -4.57 -74.23
CA ARG A 219 54.16 -5.72 -73.31
C ARG A 219 54.00 -5.29 -71.85
N ALA A 220 54.68 -4.23 -71.42
CA ALA A 220 54.54 -3.69 -70.08
C ALA A 220 53.10 -3.22 -69.80
N ASP A 221 52.45 -2.61 -70.79
CA ASP A 221 51.04 -2.19 -70.70
C ASP A 221 50.09 -3.39 -70.59
N ILE A 222 50.33 -4.47 -71.35
CA ILE A 222 49.54 -5.70 -71.25
C ILE A 222 49.72 -6.36 -69.88
N GLU A 223 50.94 -6.40 -69.33
CA GLU A 223 51.20 -6.95 -67.99
C GLU A 223 50.53 -6.11 -66.89
N ASN A 224 50.61 -4.78 -66.97
CA ASN A 224 49.95 -3.88 -66.04
C ASN A 224 48.42 -4.01 -66.11
N ALA A 225 47.86 -4.12 -67.32
CA ALA A 225 46.44 -4.35 -67.52
C ALA A 225 46.00 -5.71 -66.96
N ALA A 226 46.81 -6.76 -67.11
CA ALA A 226 46.56 -8.09 -66.55
C ALA A 226 46.56 -8.08 -65.01
N LEU A 227 47.54 -7.41 -64.39
CA LEU A 227 47.59 -7.21 -62.93
C LEU A 227 46.35 -6.45 -62.41
N SER A 228 45.89 -5.43 -63.15
CA SER A 228 44.66 -4.69 -62.79
C SER A 228 43.41 -5.57 -62.85
N ARG A 229 43.36 -6.50 -63.81
CA ARG A 229 42.22 -7.42 -64.00
C ARG A 229 42.16 -8.45 -62.87
N GLU A 230 43.30 -8.98 -62.45
CA GLU A 230 43.37 -9.87 -61.27
C GLU A 230 42.92 -9.15 -59.99
N GLU A 231 43.32 -7.89 -59.79
CA GLU A 231 42.87 -7.12 -58.62
C GLU A 231 41.37 -6.86 -58.64
N LEU A 232 40.80 -6.55 -59.81
CA LEU A 232 39.35 -6.39 -59.97
C LEU A 232 38.61 -7.71 -59.71
N GLU A 233 39.13 -8.84 -60.18
CA GLU A 233 38.56 -10.16 -59.89
C GLU A 233 38.60 -10.50 -58.40
N ARG A 234 39.74 -10.26 -57.72
CA ARG A 234 39.85 -10.44 -56.26
C ARG A 234 38.84 -9.57 -55.50
N ARG A 235 38.71 -8.29 -55.88
CA ARG A 235 37.73 -7.38 -55.27
C ARG A 235 36.29 -7.84 -55.50
N LEU A 236 36.00 -8.39 -56.68
CA LEU A 236 34.67 -8.89 -57.01
C LEU A 236 34.32 -10.15 -56.20
N VAL A 237 35.28 -11.08 -56.03
CA VAL A 237 35.13 -12.25 -55.16
C VAL A 237 34.89 -11.82 -53.70
N ASP A 238 35.67 -10.86 -53.19
CA ASP A 238 35.51 -10.31 -51.85
C ASP A 238 34.14 -9.64 -51.65
N ALA A 239 33.71 -8.84 -52.62
CA ALA A 239 32.40 -8.19 -52.59
C ALA A 239 31.26 -9.21 -52.61
N GLN A 240 31.37 -10.27 -53.43
CA GLN A 240 30.40 -11.36 -53.47
C GLN A 240 30.37 -12.15 -52.15
N ALA A 241 31.52 -12.41 -51.53
CA ALA A 241 31.60 -13.06 -50.23
C ALA A 241 30.90 -12.22 -49.14
N ARG A 242 31.16 -10.90 -49.10
CA ARG A 242 30.50 -9.98 -48.17
C ARG A 242 28.99 -9.92 -48.40
N LEU A 243 28.54 -9.91 -49.66
CA LEU A 243 27.12 -9.93 -50.00
C LEU A 243 26.44 -11.22 -49.49
N ARG A 244 27.05 -12.39 -49.68
CA ARG A 244 26.52 -13.66 -49.15
C ARG A 244 26.41 -13.65 -47.63
N VAL A 245 27.41 -13.13 -46.92
CA VAL A 245 27.36 -12.99 -45.45
C VAL A 245 26.24 -12.04 -45.03
N ALA A 246 26.10 -10.88 -45.70
CA ALA A 246 25.03 -9.93 -45.42
C ALA A 246 23.63 -10.54 -45.67
N GLN A 247 23.46 -11.31 -46.74
CA GLN A 247 22.22 -12.03 -47.05
C GLN A 247 21.91 -13.11 -46.00
N GLY A 248 22.93 -13.84 -45.52
CA GLY A 248 22.80 -14.79 -44.43
C GLY A 248 22.36 -14.12 -43.13
N ASN A 249 22.97 -12.99 -42.79
CA ASN A 249 22.61 -12.20 -41.61
C ASN A 249 21.18 -11.64 -41.71
N ALA A 250 20.78 -11.13 -42.88
CA ALA A 250 19.42 -10.63 -43.10
C ALA A 250 18.37 -11.73 -42.92
N THR A 251 18.65 -12.95 -43.41
CA THR A 251 17.75 -14.11 -43.22
C THR A 251 17.66 -14.50 -41.74
N ARG A 252 18.78 -14.51 -41.02
CA ARG A 252 18.81 -14.81 -39.58
C ARG A 252 18.02 -13.77 -38.77
N LEU A 253 18.22 -12.48 -39.05
CA LEU A 253 17.51 -11.39 -38.39
C LEU A 253 16.00 -11.44 -38.67
N ARG A 254 15.58 -11.78 -39.89
CA ARG A 254 14.15 -11.99 -40.20
C ARG A 254 13.55 -13.12 -39.38
N ARG A 255 14.28 -14.23 -39.20
CA ARG A 255 13.82 -15.35 -38.38
C ARG A 255 13.70 -14.95 -36.91
N GLN A 256 14.70 -14.24 -36.38
CA GLN A 256 14.66 -13.72 -35.01
C GLN A 256 13.51 -12.74 -34.79
N LEU A 257 13.23 -11.87 -35.77
CA LEU A 257 12.08 -10.97 -35.72
C LEU A 257 10.76 -11.75 -35.65
N GLN A 258 10.58 -12.75 -36.51
CA GLN A 258 9.39 -13.61 -36.51
C GLN A 258 9.22 -14.39 -35.19
N GLU A 259 10.32 -14.86 -34.61
CA GLU A 259 10.30 -15.54 -33.30
C GLU A 259 9.93 -14.56 -32.17
N ALA A 260 10.48 -13.34 -32.20
CA ALA A 260 10.14 -12.29 -31.24
C ALA A 260 8.68 -11.83 -31.37
N GLU A 261 8.14 -11.71 -32.59
CA GLU A 261 6.73 -11.40 -32.84
C GLU A 261 5.81 -12.48 -32.29
N LYS A 262 6.13 -13.77 -32.53
CA LYS A 262 5.38 -14.89 -31.94
C LYS A 262 5.44 -14.89 -30.41
N ALA A 263 6.60 -14.61 -29.84
CA ALA A 263 6.76 -14.50 -28.39
C ALA A 263 5.92 -13.35 -27.81
N ARG A 264 5.90 -12.19 -28.48
CA ARG A 264 5.05 -11.06 -28.11
C ARG A 264 3.57 -11.45 -28.15
N ASP A 265 3.12 -12.09 -29.22
CA ASP A 265 1.70 -12.47 -29.37
C ASP A 265 1.28 -13.52 -28.30
N ALA A 266 2.19 -14.44 -27.95
CA ALA A 266 1.98 -15.39 -26.86
C ALA A 266 1.91 -14.69 -25.49
N LEU A 267 2.79 -13.71 -25.23
CA LEU A 267 2.76 -12.90 -24.01
C LEU A 267 1.48 -12.07 -23.92
N GLN A 268 1.02 -11.48 -25.03
CA GLN A 268 -0.23 -10.74 -25.08
C GLN A 268 -1.42 -11.64 -24.74
N THR A 269 -1.47 -12.86 -25.31
CA THR A 269 -2.51 -13.84 -24.99
C THR A 269 -2.48 -14.24 -23.52
N SER A 270 -1.29 -14.40 -22.94
CA SER A 270 -1.12 -14.69 -21.51
C SER A 270 -1.57 -13.53 -20.62
N LEU A 271 -1.33 -12.29 -21.04
CA LEU A 271 -1.78 -11.09 -20.33
C LEU A 271 -3.31 -11.02 -20.32
N ASP A 272 -3.95 -11.19 -21.49
CA ASP A 272 -5.40 -11.17 -21.62
C ASP A 272 -6.05 -12.27 -20.77
N ALA A 273 -5.46 -13.46 -20.73
CA ALA A 273 -5.91 -14.57 -19.87
C ALA A 273 -5.76 -14.24 -18.38
N ALA A 274 -4.64 -13.63 -17.97
CA ALA A 274 -4.42 -13.22 -16.58
C ALA A 274 -5.40 -12.10 -16.16
N GLU A 275 -5.70 -11.16 -17.05
CA GLU A 275 -6.71 -10.13 -16.81
C GLU A 275 -8.12 -10.72 -16.64
N ALA A 276 -8.49 -11.69 -17.49
CA ALA A 276 -9.76 -12.39 -17.37
C ALA A 276 -9.87 -13.14 -16.04
N ALA A 277 -8.80 -13.85 -15.64
CA ALA A 277 -8.73 -14.53 -14.34
C ALA A 277 -8.85 -13.53 -13.17
N ARG A 278 -8.19 -12.37 -13.26
CA ARG A 278 -8.31 -11.30 -12.25
C ARG A 278 -9.73 -10.77 -12.13
N ARG A 279 -10.43 -10.55 -13.25
CA ARG A 279 -11.84 -10.11 -13.27
C ARG A 279 -12.75 -11.17 -12.64
N GLN A 280 -12.51 -12.45 -12.91
CA GLN A 280 -13.25 -13.55 -12.30
C GLN A 280 -13.02 -13.65 -10.79
N LEU A 281 -11.78 -13.52 -10.32
CA LEU A 281 -11.49 -13.51 -8.89
C LEU A 281 -12.14 -12.31 -8.18
N ALA A 282 -12.16 -11.14 -8.82
CA ALA A 282 -12.83 -9.96 -8.29
C ALA A 282 -14.35 -10.18 -8.14
N SER A 283 -15.02 -10.79 -9.12
CA SER A 283 -16.46 -11.09 -9.01
C SER A 283 -16.78 -12.16 -7.97
N GLN A 284 -15.89 -13.16 -7.80
CA GLN A 284 -15.99 -14.16 -6.74
C GLN A 284 -15.84 -13.52 -5.35
N LEU A 285 -14.87 -12.62 -5.16
CA LEU A 285 -14.70 -11.88 -3.91
C LEU A 285 -15.93 -11.02 -3.58
N GLU A 286 -16.52 -10.36 -4.57
CA GLU A 286 -17.74 -9.58 -4.35
C GLU A 286 -18.92 -10.46 -3.95
N THR A 287 -19.07 -11.62 -4.59
CA THR A 287 -20.09 -12.61 -4.23
C THR A 287 -19.90 -13.11 -2.78
N LEU A 288 -18.66 -13.44 -2.40
CA LEU A 288 -18.33 -13.89 -1.04
C LEU A 288 -18.55 -12.80 0.02
N ARG A 289 -18.27 -11.53 -0.31
CA ARG A 289 -18.60 -10.41 0.58
C ARG A 289 -20.11 -10.27 0.77
N GLY A 290 -20.88 -10.41 -0.31
CA GLY A 290 -22.34 -10.39 -0.25
C GLY A 290 -22.92 -11.52 0.61
N THR A 291 -22.38 -12.74 0.49
CA THR A 291 -22.82 -13.87 1.31
C THR A 291 -22.43 -13.69 2.78
N LEU A 292 -21.23 -13.19 3.06
CA LEU A 292 -20.77 -12.90 4.42
C LEU A 292 -21.66 -11.83 5.08
N ALA A 293 -21.96 -10.73 4.40
CA ALA A 293 -22.86 -9.69 4.90
C ALA A 293 -24.28 -10.23 5.19
N THR A 294 -24.76 -11.18 4.37
CA THR A 294 -26.06 -11.84 4.61
C THR A 294 -25.98 -12.72 5.86
N ARG A 295 -24.92 -13.50 6.02
CA ARG A 295 -24.71 -14.36 7.19
C ARG A 295 -24.55 -13.57 8.50
N GLU A 296 -23.90 -12.41 8.45
CA GLU A 296 -23.80 -11.51 9.60
C GLU A 296 -25.18 -11.01 10.05
N ARG A 297 -26.04 -10.62 9.10
CA ARG A 297 -27.42 -10.21 9.40
C ARG A 297 -28.25 -11.35 9.99
N GLU A 298 -28.16 -12.56 9.42
CA GLU A 298 -28.84 -13.75 9.95
C GLU A 298 -28.39 -14.06 11.38
N LEU A 299 -27.09 -13.90 11.67
CA LEU A 299 -26.52 -14.16 12.99
C LEU A 299 -26.96 -13.10 14.02
N ASP A 300 -27.03 -11.84 13.64
CA ASP A 300 -27.55 -10.78 14.50
C ASP A 300 -29.06 -10.93 14.76
N GLU A 301 -29.83 -11.35 13.76
CA GLU A 301 -31.24 -11.69 13.93
C GLU A 301 -31.43 -12.88 14.88
N ALA A 302 -30.63 -13.94 14.71
CA ALA A 302 -30.64 -15.09 15.61
C ALA A 302 -30.25 -14.71 17.06
N ARG A 303 -29.27 -13.83 17.24
CA ARG A 303 -28.89 -13.30 18.56
C ARG A 303 -30.03 -12.52 19.22
N ARG A 304 -30.72 -11.66 18.47
CA ARG A 304 -31.90 -10.93 18.95
C ARG A 304 -33.02 -11.88 19.35
N ALA A 305 -33.37 -12.82 18.48
CA ALA A 305 -34.39 -13.82 18.75
C ALA A 305 -34.07 -14.66 20.00
N ARG A 306 -32.80 -15.03 20.19
CA ARG A 306 -32.33 -15.72 21.40
C ARG A 306 -32.51 -14.84 22.64
N SER A 307 -32.08 -13.58 22.60
CA SER A 307 -32.22 -12.67 23.76
C SER A 307 -33.68 -12.46 24.15
N GLU A 308 -34.59 -12.36 23.17
CA GLU A 308 -36.03 -12.27 23.41
C GLU A 308 -36.59 -13.56 24.03
N ALA A 309 -36.12 -14.73 23.58
CA ALA A 309 -36.50 -16.00 24.16
C ALA A 309 -36.03 -16.12 25.61
N GLU A 310 -34.79 -15.75 25.92
CA GLU A 310 -34.25 -15.72 27.28
C GLU A 310 -35.03 -14.77 28.20
N ALA A 311 -35.42 -13.59 27.70
CA ALA A 311 -36.28 -12.65 28.42
C ALA A 311 -37.69 -13.23 28.68
N ARG A 312 -38.28 -13.92 27.70
CA ARG A 312 -39.57 -14.61 27.86
C ARG A 312 -39.51 -15.73 28.90
N VAL A 313 -38.43 -16.51 28.92
CA VAL A 313 -38.20 -17.55 29.93
C VAL A 313 -38.13 -16.92 31.32
N THR A 314 -37.28 -15.91 31.50
CA THR A 314 -37.12 -15.20 32.78
C THR A 314 -38.46 -14.62 33.27
N ALA A 315 -39.24 -14.00 32.38
CA ALA A 315 -40.56 -13.46 32.71
C ALA A 315 -41.56 -14.57 33.11
N THR A 316 -41.47 -15.74 32.48
CA THR A 316 -42.33 -16.89 32.79
C THR A 316 -41.95 -17.49 34.14
N GLU A 317 -40.66 -17.64 34.44
CA GLU A 317 -40.17 -18.10 35.74
C GLU A 317 -40.60 -17.16 36.88
N ALA A 318 -40.53 -15.84 36.66
CA ALA A 318 -41.00 -14.85 37.61
C ALA A 318 -42.53 -14.96 37.86
N ARG A 319 -43.32 -15.18 36.80
CA ARG A 319 -44.77 -15.42 36.91
C ARG A 319 -45.07 -16.70 37.69
N VAL A 320 -44.38 -17.79 37.39
CA VAL A 320 -44.55 -19.07 38.12
C VAL A 320 -44.26 -18.86 39.60
N THR A 321 -43.15 -18.21 39.93
CA THR A 321 -42.77 -17.89 41.32
C THR A 321 -43.83 -17.03 42.03
N ALA A 322 -44.41 -16.04 41.33
CA ALA A 322 -45.48 -15.20 41.88
C ALA A 322 -46.75 -16.03 42.16
N THR A 323 -47.18 -16.85 41.20
CA THR A 323 -48.34 -17.74 41.35
C THR A 323 -48.14 -18.75 42.49
N GLU A 324 -46.92 -19.28 42.67
CA GLU A 324 -46.61 -20.17 43.81
C GLU A 324 -46.75 -19.44 45.15
N ARG A 325 -46.26 -18.20 45.26
CA ARG A 325 -46.43 -17.38 46.47
C ARG A 325 -47.91 -17.06 46.75
N GLU A 326 -48.69 -16.74 45.72
CA GLU A 326 -50.14 -16.51 45.85
C GLU A 326 -50.86 -17.78 46.33
N ARG A 327 -50.52 -18.94 45.76
CA ARG A 327 -51.06 -20.24 46.18
C ARG A 327 -50.72 -20.54 47.63
N ASP A 328 -49.47 -20.34 48.03
CA ASP A 328 -49.02 -20.62 49.39
C ASP A 328 -49.68 -19.67 50.41
N ALA A 329 -49.85 -18.38 50.05
CA ALA A 329 -50.61 -17.42 50.85
C ALA A 329 -52.10 -17.79 50.97
N ALA A 330 -52.74 -18.18 49.87
CA ALA A 330 -54.14 -18.64 49.87
C ALA A 330 -54.31 -19.91 50.73
N ARG A 331 -53.33 -20.82 50.69
CA ARG A 331 -53.33 -22.00 51.56
C ARG A 331 -53.20 -21.64 53.03
N ALA A 332 -52.31 -20.72 53.39
CA ALA A 332 -52.17 -20.25 54.76
C ALA A 332 -53.47 -19.59 55.27
N GLN A 333 -54.10 -18.74 54.47
CA GLN A 333 -55.40 -18.14 54.79
C GLN A 333 -56.50 -19.18 54.97
N ALA A 334 -56.54 -20.22 54.14
CA ALA A 334 -57.50 -21.31 54.28
C ALA A 334 -57.27 -22.13 55.57
N GLU A 335 -56.02 -22.35 55.96
CA GLU A 335 -55.66 -23.03 57.21
C GLU A 335 -56.04 -22.18 58.44
N GLU A 336 -55.81 -20.87 58.40
CA GLU A 336 -56.23 -19.91 59.43
C GLU A 336 -57.76 -19.86 59.57
N ALA A 337 -58.49 -19.77 58.46
CA ALA A 337 -59.95 -19.78 58.45
C ALA A 337 -60.52 -21.07 59.07
N ARG A 338 -59.93 -22.23 58.75
CA ARG A 338 -60.30 -23.53 59.36
C ARG A 338 -59.95 -23.61 60.85
N ALA A 339 -58.89 -22.92 61.30
CA ALA A 339 -58.56 -22.84 62.73
C ALA A 339 -59.56 -21.93 63.47
N ALA A 340 -59.94 -20.81 62.87
CA ALA A 340 -60.95 -19.90 63.39
C ALA A 340 -62.34 -20.56 63.47
N GLU A 341 -62.73 -21.32 62.44
CA GLU A 341 -63.97 -22.12 62.43
C GLU A 341 -64.00 -23.11 63.60
N ARG A 342 -62.94 -23.91 63.77
CA ARG A 342 -62.81 -24.85 64.91
C ARG A 342 -62.85 -24.15 66.26
N ALA A 343 -62.23 -22.97 66.39
CA ALA A 343 -62.27 -22.18 67.61
C ALA A 343 -63.67 -21.64 67.91
N ALA A 344 -64.39 -21.19 66.87
CA ALA A 344 -65.77 -20.72 66.99
C ALA A 344 -66.73 -21.86 67.36
N GLU A 345 -66.56 -23.05 66.78
CA GLU A 345 -67.29 -24.26 67.18
C GLU A 345 -67.05 -24.60 68.65
N ALA A 346 -65.79 -24.66 69.08
CA ALA A 346 -65.45 -24.93 70.47
C ALA A 346 -66.04 -23.88 71.44
N ALA A 347 -65.99 -22.59 71.08
CA ALA A 347 -66.61 -21.52 71.87
C ALA A 347 -68.13 -21.66 71.95
N ARG A 348 -68.78 -22.06 70.85
CA ARG A 348 -70.22 -22.33 70.81
C ARG A 348 -70.58 -23.51 71.71
N ASP A 349 -69.82 -24.59 71.67
CA ASP A 349 -70.03 -25.76 72.52
C ASP A 349 -69.86 -25.41 74.01
N GLN A 350 -68.85 -24.61 74.35
CA GLN A 350 -68.66 -24.08 75.71
C GLN A 350 -69.84 -23.20 76.16
N ALA A 351 -70.31 -22.28 75.31
CA ALA A 351 -71.45 -21.43 75.62
C ALA A 351 -72.74 -22.24 75.81
N GLN A 352 -72.95 -23.29 75.00
CA GLN A 352 -74.07 -24.22 75.17
C GLN A 352 -73.97 -25.02 76.46
N ALA A 353 -72.77 -25.49 76.83
CA ALA A 353 -72.53 -26.18 78.10
C ALA A 353 -72.82 -25.25 79.29
N ALA A 354 -72.31 -24.02 79.28
CA ALA A 354 -72.57 -23.01 80.31
C ALA A 354 -74.06 -22.65 80.40
N THR A 355 -74.77 -22.57 79.27
CA THR A 355 -76.23 -22.34 79.25
C THR A 355 -76.97 -23.50 79.90
N ARG A 356 -76.57 -24.75 79.63
CA ARG A 356 -77.16 -25.95 80.27
C ARG A 356 -76.90 -25.94 81.77
N GLU A 357 -75.70 -25.61 82.21
CA GLU A 357 -75.33 -25.48 83.63
C GLU A 357 -76.15 -24.38 84.32
N ALA A 358 -76.22 -23.19 83.75
CA ALA A 358 -77.06 -22.10 84.26
C ALA A 358 -78.55 -22.49 84.33
N THR A 359 -79.06 -23.21 83.32
CA THR A 359 -80.45 -23.71 83.32
C THR A 359 -80.66 -24.72 84.46
N GLN A 360 -79.69 -25.61 84.71
CA GLN A 360 -79.73 -26.55 85.83
C GLN A 360 -79.68 -25.82 87.18
N GLU A 361 -78.85 -24.78 87.31
CA GLU A 361 -78.79 -23.94 88.51
C GLU A 361 -80.10 -23.18 88.75
N VAL A 362 -80.69 -22.56 87.74
CA VAL A 362 -82.01 -21.92 87.84
C VAL A 362 -83.05 -22.93 88.31
N THR A 363 -83.07 -24.13 87.71
CA THR A 363 -83.99 -25.19 88.13
C THR A 363 -83.74 -25.63 89.57
N ARG A 364 -82.48 -25.69 90.02
CA ARG A 364 -82.12 -25.98 91.42
C ARG A 364 -82.63 -24.89 92.36
N LEU A 365 -82.34 -23.62 92.04
CA LEU A 365 -82.76 -22.46 92.80
C LEU A 365 -84.29 -22.33 92.84
N GLU A 366 -85.00 -22.63 91.76
CA GLU A 366 -86.47 -22.67 91.75
C GLU A 366 -87.03 -23.74 92.70
N ARG A 367 -86.41 -24.93 92.77
CA ARG A 367 -86.79 -25.96 93.75
C ARG A 367 -86.48 -25.52 95.18
N GLU A 368 -85.32 -24.90 95.41
CA GLU A 368 -84.95 -24.33 96.71
C GLU A 368 -85.94 -23.23 97.12
N LEU A 369 -86.30 -22.32 96.21
CA LEU A 369 -87.29 -21.26 96.43
C LEU A 369 -88.68 -21.84 96.71
N ALA A 370 -89.11 -22.86 95.97
CA ALA A 370 -90.37 -23.54 96.22
C ALA A 370 -90.38 -24.20 97.61
N THR A 371 -89.25 -24.76 98.03
CA THR A 371 -89.08 -25.35 99.38
C THR A 371 -89.09 -24.26 100.45
N ALA A 372 -88.40 -23.14 100.23
CA ALA A 372 -88.40 -21.98 101.11
C ALA A 372 -89.79 -21.35 101.23
N ARG A 373 -90.54 -21.21 100.13
CA ARG A 373 -91.94 -20.74 100.14
C ARG A 373 -92.84 -21.66 100.95
N ARG A 374 -92.75 -22.99 100.76
CA ARG A 374 -93.47 -23.94 101.61
C ARG A 374 -93.12 -23.77 103.09
N ARG A 375 -91.85 -23.48 103.40
CA ARG A 375 -91.39 -23.22 104.77
C ARG A 375 -91.95 -21.92 105.33
N ILE A 376 -92.04 -20.87 104.51
CA ILE A 376 -92.69 -19.61 104.87
C ILE A 376 -94.18 -19.84 105.12
N ASP A 377 -94.90 -20.53 104.22
CA ASP A 377 -96.32 -20.86 104.41
C ASP A 377 -96.54 -21.70 105.68
N GLU A 378 -95.62 -22.62 105.98
CA GLU A 378 -95.61 -23.40 107.23
C GLU A 378 -95.41 -22.51 108.46
N LEU A 379 -94.46 -21.57 108.41
CA LEU A 379 -94.20 -20.60 109.48
C LEU A 379 -95.37 -19.61 109.65
N GLU A 380 -96.01 -19.18 108.56
CA GLU A 380 -97.20 -18.33 108.59
C GLU A 380 -98.40 -19.07 109.17
N ARG A 381 -98.56 -20.38 108.89
CA ARG A 381 -99.54 -21.23 109.61
C ARG A 381 -99.21 -21.37 111.09
N GLN A 382 -97.93 -21.48 111.45
CA GLN A 382 -97.50 -21.50 112.86
C GLN A 382 -97.75 -20.15 113.57
N LEU A 383 -97.65 -19.04 112.85
CA LEU A 383 -97.97 -17.69 113.33
C LEU A 383 -99.48 -17.45 113.44
N ALA A 384 -100.28 -17.95 112.50
CA ALA A 384 -101.75 -17.86 112.53
C ALA A 384 -102.40 -18.70 113.64
N ALA A 385 -101.68 -19.68 114.19
CA ALA A 385 -102.17 -20.58 115.24
C ALA A 385 -101.88 -20.08 116.68
N ARG A 386 -101.43 -18.83 116.88
CA ARG A 386 -101.04 -18.34 118.21
C ARG A 386 -101.85 -17.09 118.63
N PRO A 387 -102.81 -17.21 119.58
CA PRO A 387 -103.47 -16.08 120.18
C PRO A 387 -102.63 -15.54 121.34
N THR A 388 -102.50 -14.21 121.46
CA THR A 388 -102.33 -13.46 122.74
C THR A 388 -102.11 -11.96 122.52
N GLU A 389 -103.06 -11.15 122.98
CA GLU A 389 -102.78 -9.89 123.70
C GLU A 389 -102.14 -10.21 125.08
N PRO A 390 -101.59 -9.25 125.86
CA PRO A 390 -101.13 -7.89 125.54
C PRO A 390 -99.70 -7.56 126.05
N THR A 391 -99.00 -6.73 125.26
CA THR A 391 -98.13 -5.56 125.58
C THR A 391 -97.05 -5.56 126.71
N THR A 392 -95.80 -5.31 126.26
CA THR A 392 -94.76 -4.38 126.82
C THR A 392 -93.96 -4.86 128.05
N PRO A 393 -92.70 -4.43 128.38
CA PRO A 393 -91.57 -3.68 127.74
C PRO A 393 -90.19 -4.45 127.86
N PRO A 394 -88.94 -3.87 127.89
CA PRO A 394 -88.20 -3.00 126.94
C PRO A 394 -86.67 -3.32 126.73
N ARG A 395 -86.02 -2.59 125.80
CA ARG A 395 -84.68 -1.91 125.84
C ARG A 395 -83.27 -2.61 125.89
N ILE A 396 -82.37 -2.08 125.02
CA ILE A 396 -80.86 -1.97 125.02
C ILE A 396 -80.11 -3.29 124.62
N VAL A 397 -79.11 -3.37 123.72
CA VAL A 397 -77.72 -2.85 123.76
C VAL A 397 -77.00 -2.98 122.39
N VAL A 398 -76.17 -1.98 122.06
CA VAL A 398 -75.20 -1.86 120.94
C VAL A 398 -73.84 -2.46 121.35
N PRO A 399 -72.99 -2.98 120.44
CA PRO A 399 -71.66 -2.36 120.30
C PRO A 399 -71.03 -2.40 118.89
N ALA A 400 -70.14 -1.44 118.64
CA ALA A 400 -69.02 -1.41 117.67
C ALA A 400 -67.89 -2.41 118.11
N PRO A 401 -66.62 -2.42 117.62
CA PRO A 401 -65.86 -1.54 116.69
C PRO A 401 -64.82 -2.24 115.75
N GLU A 402 -64.02 -1.45 114.98
CA GLU A 402 -62.56 -1.56 114.68
C GLU A 402 -61.94 -2.88 114.08
N VAL A 403 -60.84 -3.01 113.31
CA VAL A 403 -59.68 -2.19 112.83
C VAL A 403 -58.75 -3.04 111.91
N ASP A 404 -57.88 -2.39 111.11
CA ASP A 404 -56.62 -2.82 110.42
C ASP A 404 -56.65 -3.92 109.31
N GLY A 405 -55.81 -3.95 108.26
CA GLY A 405 -54.63 -3.18 107.86
C GLY A 405 -53.58 -4.09 107.18
N THR A 406 -52.96 -3.63 106.07
CA THR A 406 -51.61 -4.00 105.50
C THR A 406 -51.40 -5.39 104.84
N THR A 407 -50.54 -5.70 103.83
CA THR A 407 -49.62 -5.02 102.86
C THR A 407 -49.00 -6.07 101.88
N THR A 408 -48.96 -5.77 100.57
CA THR A 408 -47.79 -5.72 99.65
C THR A 408 -46.83 -6.93 99.39
N THR A 409 -46.55 -7.23 98.09
CA THR A 409 -45.24 -7.12 97.35
C THR A 409 -44.96 -8.24 96.31
N VAL A 410 -44.39 -7.84 95.16
CA VAL A 410 -44.05 -8.56 93.89
C VAL A 410 -42.57 -9.04 93.87
N PRO A 411 -42.13 -9.97 92.98
CA PRO A 411 -41.12 -9.65 91.92
C PRO A 411 -41.40 -10.37 90.56
N SER A 412 -41.13 -9.81 89.36
CA SER A 412 -39.87 -9.77 88.55
C SER A 412 -39.16 -11.15 88.40
N VAL A 413 -38.61 -11.65 87.28
CA VAL A 413 -38.01 -11.06 86.06
C VAL A 413 -37.56 -12.18 85.06
N MET A 414 -37.48 -11.85 83.75
CA MET A 414 -36.55 -12.33 82.67
C MET A 414 -36.44 -13.82 82.20
N THR A 415 -36.65 -14.14 80.89
CA THR A 415 -35.65 -14.25 79.75
C THR A 415 -35.19 -15.72 79.54
N ARG A 416 -34.99 -16.36 78.37
CA ARG A 416 -34.49 -16.00 77.01
C ARG A 416 -34.70 -17.20 76.06
N VAL A 417 -34.77 -16.92 74.74
CA VAL A 417 -34.21 -17.70 73.58
C VAL A 417 -34.72 -19.13 73.36
N ARG A 418 -35.22 -19.45 72.17
CA ARG A 418 -34.47 -19.43 70.91
C ARG A 418 -35.31 -19.07 69.70
#